data_AF-A0AAW5FUZ4-F1
#
_entry.id   AF-A0AAW5FUZ4-F1
#
_cell.length_a   1.000
_cell.length_b   1.000
_cell.length_c   1.000
_cell.angle_alpha   90.00
_cell.angle_beta   90.00
_cell.angle_gamma   90.00
#
_symmetry.space_group_name_H-M   'P 1'
#
loop_
_entity.id
_entity.type
_entity.pdbx_description
1 polymer ?
#
loop_
_entity_poly.entity_id
_entity_poly.type
_entity_poly.pdbx_seq_one_letter_code
_entity_poly.pdbx_strand_id
1 'polypeptide(L)' 'MPWSTAFDEPISLRGGRKLRTLQEAADHIMRLPEDTQDASHWQTAIETLINAAETGGGWMMFARIAVLRALNADGRRE' A
#
# COMPACT_ATOMS: atom_id res chain seq x y z
N MET A 1 11.05 9.65 -5.26
CA MET A 1 10.54 8.82 -6.36
C MET A 1 9.17 9.32 -6.81
N PRO A 2 8.90 9.45 -8.12
CA PRO A 2 7.56 9.78 -8.60
C PRO A 2 6.51 8.79 -8.07
N TRP A 3 5.29 9.24 -7.81
CA TRP A 3 4.18 8.34 -7.44
C TRP A 3 3.86 7.31 -8.53
N SER A 4 4.22 7.59 -9.78
CA SER A 4 4.14 6.63 -10.89
C SER A 4 5.22 5.53 -10.85
N THR A 5 6.13 5.54 -9.87
CA THR A 5 7.18 4.53 -9.73
C THR A 5 6.57 3.17 -9.44
N ALA A 6 6.98 2.16 -10.21
CA ALA A 6 6.54 0.80 -10.04
C ALA A 6 7.26 0.11 -8.87
N PHE A 7 6.57 -0.80 -8.20
CA PHE A 7 7.21 -1.77 -7.32
C PHE A 7 7.97 -2.81 -8.15
N ASP A 8 9.08 -3.33 -7.60
CA ASP A 8 9.82 -4.45 -8.22
C ASP A 8 8.92 -5.68 -8.42
N GLU A 9 8.05 -5.95 -7.44
CA GLU A 9 7.01 -6.96 -7.53
C GLU A 9 5.63 -6.33 -7.24
N PRO A 10 4.65 -6.44 -8.15
CA PRO A 10 3.31 -5.92 -7.91
C PRO A 10 2.65 -6.53 -6.68
N ILE A 11 1.72 -5.79 -6.08
CA ILE A 11 0.91 -6.24 -4.94
C ILE A 11 -0.38 -6.85 -5.51
N SER A 12 -0.63 -8.13 -5.23
CA SER A 12 -1.82 -8.82 -5.74
C SER A 12 -2.97 -8.70 -4.74
N LEU A 13 -4.14 -8.27 -5.22
CA LEU A 13 -5.39 -8.23 -4.47
C LEU A 13 -6.16 -9.54 -4.62
N ARG A 14 -7.04 -9.86 -3.67
CA ARG A 14 -7.86 -11.09 -3.67
C ARG A 14 -8.69 -11.30 -4.96
N GLY A 15 -9.08 -10.21 -5.63
CA GLY A 15 -9.80 -10.24 -6.92
C GLY A 15 -8.93 -10.36 -8.17
N GLY A 16 -7.64 -10.70 -8.05
CA GLY A 16 -6.71 -10.85 -9.19
C GLY A 16 -6.16 -9.54 -9.77
N ARG A 17 -6.73 -8.38 -9.39
CA ARG A 17 -6.14 -7.06 -9.70
C ARG A 17 -4.78 -6.93 -9.01
N LYS A 18 -3.84 -6.28 -9.70
CA LYS A 18 -2.50 -5.97 -9.16
C LYS A 18 -2.30 -4.47 -9.05
N LEU A 19 -1.73 -4.02 -7.94
CA LEU A 19 -1.25 -2.66 -7.74
C LEU A 19 0.23 -2.63 -8.10
N ARG A 20 0.57 -1.86 -9.13
CA ARG A 20 1.89 -1.83 -9.77
C ARG A 20 2.73 -0.67 -9.29
N THR A 21 2.10 0.46 -8.95
CA THR A 21 2.80 1.70 -8.60
C THR A 21 2.42 2.20 -7.21
N LEU A 22 3.23 3.13 -6.67
CA LEU A 22 2.90 3.85 -5.44
C LEU A 22 1.53 4.54 -5.54
N GLN A 23 1.24 5.15 -6.69
CA GLN A 23 -0.03 5.80 -6.95
C GLN A 23 -1.20 4.81 -6.92
N GLU A 24 -1.09 3.66 -7.61
CA GLU A 24 -2.15 2.66 -7.58
C GLU A 24 -2.40 2.11 -6.16
N ALA A 25 -1.35 2.03 -5.33
CA ALA A 25 -1.47 1.67 -3.93
C ALA A 25 -2.19 2.75 -3.10
N ALA A 26 -1.81 4.02 -3.26
CA ALA A 26 -2.49 5.13 -2.60
C ALA A 26 -3.98 5.22 -3.02
N ASP A 27 -4.26 5.14 -4.32
CA ASP A 27 -5.62 5.14 -4.87
C ASP A 27 -6.46 3.95 -4.38
N HIS A 28 -5.82 2.83 -4.05
CA HIS A 28 -6.52 1.72 -3.41
C HIS A 28 -6.94 2.05 -1.98
N ILE A 29 -6.03 2.62 -1.19
CA ILE A 29 -6.28 2.98 0.21
C ILE A 29 -7.36 4.07 0.29
N MET A 30 -7.28 5.11 -0.54
CA MET A 30 -8.25 6.22 -0.56
C MET A 30 -9.68 5.80 -0.91
N ARG A 31 -9.86 4.60 -1.49
CA ARG A 31 -11.18 4.03 -1.81
C ARG A 31 -11.75 3.14 -0.70
N LEU A 32 -11.00 2.88 0.37
CA LEU A 32 -11.49 2.14 1.52
C LEU A 32 -12.46 3.03 2.34
N PRO A 33 -13.35 2.45 3.16
CA PRO A 33 -14.11 3.23 4.15
C PRO A 33 -13.17 3.97 5.12
N GLU A 34 -13.58 5.15 5.59
CA GLU A 34 -12.79 5.99 6.51
C GLU A 34 -12.31 5.23 7.76
N ASP A 35 -13.22 4.53 8.45
CA ASP A 35 -12.89 3.69 9.61
C ASP A 35 -11.84 2.61 9.31
N THR A 36 -11.78 2.14 8.05
CA THR A 36 -10.77 1.18 7.61
C THR A 36 -9.45 1.89 7.35
N GLN A 37 -9.47 3.04 6.66
CA GLN A 37 -8.27 3.85 6.43
C GLN A 37 -7.59 4.26 7.74
N ASP A 38 -8.37 4.56 8.78
CA ASP A 38 -7.86 4.98 10.09
C ASP A 38 -7.29 3.82 10.93
N ALA A 39 -7.47 2.58 10.49
CA ALA A 39 -6.87 1.44 11.17
C ALA A 39 -5.34 1.53 11.10
N SER A 40 -4.68 1.21 12.22
CA SER A 40 -3.23 1.40 12.38
C SER A 40 -2.37 0.74 11.29
N HIS A 41 -2.81 -0.39 10.74
CA HIS A 41 -2.11 -1.07 9.67
C HIS A 41 -2.20 -0.32 8.32
N TRP A 42 -3.32 0.37 8.05
CA TRP A 42 -3.46 1.22 6.87
C TRP A 42 -2.71 2.55 7.03
N GLN A 43 -2.72 3.16 8.21
CA GLN A 43 -1.90 4.34 8.50
C GLN A 43 -0.40 4.04 8.31
N THR A 44 0.07 2.89 8.79
CA THR A 44 1.46 2.44 8.54
C THR A 44 1.76 2.29 7.05
N ALA A 45 0.79 1.79 6.26
CA ALA A 45 0.94 1.67 4.81
C ALA A 45 1.00 3.05 4.13
N ILE A 46 0.18 4.01 4.56
CA ILE A 46 0.21 5.39 4.05
C ILE A 46 1.56 6.06 4.34
N GLU A 47 2.04 6.00 5.58
CA GLU A 47 3.32 6.59 5.98
C GLU A 47 4.49 6.00 5.17
N THR A 48 4.50 4.68 4.96
CA THR A 48 5.56 4.02 4.18
C THR A 48 5.48 4.35 2.69
N LEU A 49 4.28 4.53 2.12
CA LEU A 49 4.10 5.01 0.74
C LEU A 49 4.65 6.44 0.57
N ILE A 50 4.38 7.34 1.53
CA ILE A 50 4.92 8.71 1.53
C ILE A 50 6.45 8.68 1.61
N ASN A 51 7.02 7.93 2.57
CA ASN A 51 8.47 7.79 2.69
C ASN A 51 9.12 7.22 1.41
N ALA A 52 8.45 6.30 0.72
CA ALA A 52 8.91 5.77 -0.56
C ALA A 52 8.87 6.83 -1.68
N ALA A 53 7.82 7.64 -1.73
CA ALA A 53 7.71 8.74 -2.69
C ALA A 53 8.76 9.84 -2.42
N GLU A 54 9.10 10.11 -1.17
CA GLU A 54 10.09 11.15 -0.82
C GLU A 54 11.53 10.63 -0.98
N THR A 55 11.83 9.46 -0.41
CA THR A 55 13.21 8.97 -0.26
C THR A 55 13.58 7.90 -1.30
N GLY A 56 12.64 7.05 -1.71
CA GLY A 56 12.92 5.90 -2.57
C GLY A 56 13.80 4.83 -1.91
N GLY A 57 14.51 4.04 -2.73
CA GLY A 57 15.40 2.99 -2.25
C GLY A 57 14.68 1.92 -1.43
N GLY A 58 15.22 1.54 -0.28
CA GLY A 58 14.65 0.50 0.59
C GLY A 58 13.20 0.76 1.04
N TRP A 59 12.76 2.02 1.04
CA TRP A 59 11.37 2.38 1.31
C TRP A 59 10.39 1.81 0.31
N MET A 60 10.81 1.53 -0.93
CA MET A 60 9.96 0.88 -1.93
C MET A 60 9.53 -0.52 -1.49
N MET A 61 10.46 -1.27 -0.89
CA MET A 61 10.18 -2.59 -0.33
C MET A 61 9.32 -2.47 0.94
N PHE A 62 9.58 -1.49 1.80
CA PHE A 62 8.79 -1.29 3.02
C PHE A 62 7.34 -0.89 2.72
N ALA A 63 7.12 0.02 1.77
CA ALA A 63 5.79 0.39 1.30
C ALA A 63 5.02 -0.84 0.79
N ARG A 64 5.69 -1.68 -0.03
CA ARG A 64 5.10 -2.93 -0.51
C ARG A 64 4.70 -3.86 0.64
N ILE A 65 5.59 -4.08 1.59
CA ILE A 65 5.34 -4.97 2.74
C ILE A 65 4.20 -4.43 3.62
N ALA A 66 4.17 -3.12 3.87
CA ALA A 66 3.14 -2.50 4.69
C ALA A 66 1.75 -2.67 4.09
N VAL A 67 1.58 -2.42 2.78
CA VAL A 67 0.31 -2.65 2.07
C VAL A 67 -0.08 -4.13 2.11
N LEU A 68 0.86 -5.06 1.88
CA LEU A 68 0.58 -6.50 1.99
C LEU A 68 0.14 -6.91 3.40
N ARG A 69 0.73 -6.32 4.44
CA ARG A 69 0.32 -6.57 5.84
C ARG A 69 -1.06 -6.02 6.14
N ALA A 70 -1.38 -4.82 5.65
CA ALA A 70 -2.69 -4.20 5.80
C ALA A 70 -3.79 -5.07 5.16
N LEU A 71 -3.58 -5.49 3.90
CA LEU A 71 -4.49 -6.41 3.19
C LEU A 71 -4.71 -7.74 3.94
N ASN A 72 -3.66 -8.30 4.54
CA ASN A 72 -3.76 -9.53 5.33
C ASN A 72 -4.38 -9.33 6.73
N ALA A 73 -4.38 -8.10 7.26
CA ALA A 73 -5.02 -7.79 8.54
C ALA A 73 -6.54 -7.74 8.38
N ASP A 74 -7.04 -7.08 7.34
CA ASP A 74 -8.47 -7.01 7.06
C ASP A 74 -9.04 -8.35 6.62
N GLY A 75 -8.29 -9.11 5.82
CA GLY A 75 -8.73 -10.42 5.37
C GLY A 75 -8.86 -11.49 6.47
N ARG A 76 -8.48 -11.18 7.72
CA ARG A 76 -8.66 -12.01 8.93
C ARG A 76 -9.84 -11.56 9.81
N ARG A 77 -10.51 -10.44 9.47
CA ARG A 77 -11.72 -9.95 10.16
C ARG A 77 -13.02 -10.53 9.59
N GLU A 78 -12.94 -11.26 8.47
CA GLU A 78 -14.02 -12.04 7.83
C GLU A 78 -14.10 -13.46 8.43
#